data_AF-A0A170PGE2-F1
#
_entry.id   AF-A0A170PGE2-F1
#
_cell.length_a   1.000
_cell.length_b   1.000
_cell.length_c   1.000
_cell.angle_alpha   90.00
_cell.angle_beta   90.00
_cell.angle_gamma   90.00
#
_symmetry.space_group_name_H-M   'P 1'
#
loop_
_entity.id
_entity.type
_entity.pdbx_description
1 polymer ?
#
loop_
_entity_poly.entity_id
_entity_poly.type
_entity_poly.pdbx_seq_one_letter_code
_entity_poly.pdbx_strand_id
1 'polypeptide(L)'
;MEHEERFYLLMMAALDDELPLEERDELDAHLRLCADCAHEWRTLTAIEMLFRQTPLLMPAVDFAERTLARLPNRRARRMALGALYGLMLLSGIVPLVIGLFVAARYAPILSRPELLGGIWSSISGVGRALATIIGALLSGAGRFVIEQPALIGWFIILAGLVFLWGGVFQRLLMQPVEVASRN
;
A
#
# COMPACT_ATOMS: atom_id res chain seq x y z
N MET A 1 -30.53 -17.89 -39.04
CA MET A 1 -29.93 -17.67 -37.72
C MET A 1 -28.55 -18.32 -37.63
N GLU A 2 -28.39 -19.64 -37.52
CA GLU A 2 -27.03 -20.26 -37.41
C GLU A 2 -26.12 -19.98 -38.63
N HIS A 3 -26.70 -19.93 -39.82
CA HIS A 3 -25.97 -19.65 -41.07
C HIS A 3 -25.42 -18.22 -41.13
N GLU A 4 -26.18 -17.23 -40.65
CA GLU A 4 -25.76 -15.81 -40.64
C GLU A 4 -24.64 -15.60 -39.62
N GLU A 5 -24.71 -16.26 -38.47
CA GLU A 5 -23.71 -16.16 -37.40
C GLU A 5 -22.34 -16.72 -37.83
N ARG A 6 -22.32 -17.85 -38.56
CA ARG A 6 -21.07 -18.43 -39.07
C ARG A 6 -20.34 -17.48 -40.03
N PHE A 7 -21.05 -16.91 -41.01
CA PHE A 7 -20.42 -16.02 -41.99
C PHE A 7 -20.06 -14.67 -41.39
N TYR A 8 -20.81 -14.19 -40.40
CA TYR A 8 -20.43 -13.04 -39.60
C TYR A 8 -19.07 -13.25 -38.90
N LEU A 9 -18.86 -14.43 -38.29
CA LEU A 9 -17.57 -14.75 -37.66
C LEU A 9 -16.41 -14.80 -38.66
N LEU A 10 -16.63 -15.37 -39.85
CA LEU A 10 -15.63 -15.37 -40.92
C LEU A 10 -15.29 -13.94 -41.39
N MET A 11 -16.29 -13.06 -41.50
CA MET A 11 -16.09 -11.64 -41.81
C MET A 11 -15.25 -10.95 -40.73
N MET A 12 -15.53 -11.18 -39.45
CA MET A 12 -14.74 -10.61 -38.36
C MET A 12 -13.29 -11.11 -38.37
N ALA A 13 -13.07 -12.42 -38.53
CA ALA A 13 -11.73 -12.99 -38.65
C ALA A 13 -10.96 -12.47 -39.88
N ALA A 14 -11.67 -12.15 -40.98
CA ALA A 14 -11.06 -11.53 -42.15
C ALA A 14 -10.59 -10.09 -41.88
N LEU A 15 -11.30 -9.31 -41.06
CA LEU A 15 -10.89 -7.95 -40.67
C LEU A 15 -9.63 -7.96 -39.78
N ASP A 16 -9.51 -8.96 -38.92
CA ASP A 16 -8.35 -9.14 -38.03
C ASP A 16 -7.13 -9.77 -38.74
N ASP A 17 -7.26 -10.08 -40.04
CA ASP A 17 -6.28 -10.80 -40.87
C ASP A 17 -5.94 -12.22 -40.34
N GLU A 18 -6.86 -12.81 -39.57
CA GLU A 18 -6.71 -14.15 -38.96
C GLU A 18 -7.34 -15.27 -39.81
N LEU A 19 -8.04 -14.93 -40.90
CA LEU A 19 -8.77 -15.90 -41.71
C LEU A 19 -7.84 -16.76 -42.60
N PRO A 20 -7.90 -18.12 -42.54
CA PRO A 20 -7.17 -19.02 -43.42
C PRO A 20 -7.58 -18.88 -44.90
N LEU A 21 -6.70 -19.28 -45.82
CA LEU A 21 -6.96 -19.15 -47.26
C LEU A 21 -8.19 -19.93 -47.74
N GLU A 22 -8.40 -21.14 -47.22
CA GLU A 22 -9.54 -21.99 -47.58
C GLU A 22 -10.88 -21.37 -47.14
N GLU A 23 -10.91 -20.76 -45.96
CA GLU A 23 -12.10 -20.09 -45.41
C GLU A 23 -12.35 -18.72 -46.09
N ARG A 24 -11.30 -18.06 -46.58
CA ARG A 24 -11.44 -16.85 -47.42
C ARG A 24 -12.17 -17.16 -48.72
N ASP A 25 -11.81 -18.25 -49.39
CA ASP A 25 -12.50 -18.67 -50.62
C ASP A 25 -13.97 -19.04 -50.34
N GLU A 26 -14.27 -19.66 -49.20
CA GLU A 26 -15.64 -19.95 -48.76
C GLU A 26 -16.45 -18.67 -48.49
N LEU A 27 -15.84 -17.69 -47.80
CA LEU A 27 -16.45 -16.39 -47.53
C LEU A 27 -16.74 -15.65 -48.84
N ASP A 28 -15.78 -15.58 -49.76
CA ASP A 28 -15.95 -14.92 -51.05
C ASP A 28 -17.03 -15.57 -51.91
N ALA A 29 -17.13 -16.90 -51.88
CA ALA A 29 -18.20 -17.62 -52.56
C ALA A 29 -19.57 -17.26 -51.97
N HIS A 30 -19.68 -17.14 -50.65
CA HIS A 30 -20.91 -16.77 -49.98
C HIS A 30 -21.33 -15.32 -50.25
N LEU A 31 -20.40 -14.37 -50.19
CA LEU A 31 -20.65 -12.94 -50.44
C LEU A 31 -21.14 -12.67 -51.87
N ARG A 32 -20.84 -13.54 -52.83
CA ARG A 32 -21.39 -13.44 -54.20
C ARG A 32 -22.84 -13.91 -54.31
N LEU A 33 -23.28 -14.78 -53.40
CA LEU A 33 -24.61 -15.39 -53.43
C LEU A 33 -25.61 -14.67 -52.52
N CYS A 34 -25.16 -14.09 -51.41
CA CYS A 34 -26.02 -13.41 -50.43
C CYS A 34 -25.82 -11.88 -50.47
N ALA A 35 -26.87 -11.16 -50.90
CA ALA A 35 -26.84 -9.70 -51.01
C ALA A 35 -26.75 -8.99 -49.65
N ASP A 36 -27.35 -9.56 -48.60
CA ASP A 36 -27.40 -8.97 -47.26
C ASP A 36 -26.02 -9.00 -46.59
N CYS A 37 -25.38 -10.18 -46.57
CA CYS A 37 -24.00 -10.34 -46.07
C CYS A 37 -23.00 -9.49 -46.89
N ALA A 38 -23.20 -9.38 -48.21
CA ALA A 38 -22.37 -8.51 -49.06
C ALA A 38 -22.57 -7.00 -48.76
N HIS A 39 -23.74 -6.59 -48.31
CA HIS A 39 -23.98 -5.21 -47.87
C HIS A 39 -23.30 -4.93 -46.54
N GLU A 40 -23.42 -5.85 -45.59
CA GLU A 40 -22.76 -5.77 -44.28
C GLU A 40 -21.23 -5.74 -44.43
N TRP A 41 -20.67 -6.64 -45.24
CA TRP A 41 -19.22 -6.68 -45.52
C TRP A 41 -18.68 -5.38 -46.09
N ARG A 42 -19.39 -4.78 -47.06
CA ARG A 42 -19.03 -3.46 -47.60
C ARG A 42 -19.09 -2.36 -46.55
N THR A 43 -20.03 -2.44 -45.62
CA THR A 43 -20.17 -1.47 -44.53
C THR A 43 -19.02 -1.58 -43.55
N LEU A 44 -18.66 -2.79 -43.13
CA LEU A 44 -17.55 -3.05 -42.21
C LEU A 44 -16.19 -2.63 -42.81
N THR A 45 -15.91 -3.04 -44.05
CA THR A 45 -14.66 -2.70 -44.75
C THR A 45 -14.52 -1.19 -45.01
N ALA A 46 -15.64 -0.47 -45.25
CA ALA A 46 -15.61 0.99 -45.37
C ALA A 46 -15.20 1.67 -44.05
N ILE A 47 -15.68 1.16 -42.90
CA ILE A 47 -15.31 1.65 -41.58
C ILE A 47 -13.83 1.34 -41.28
N GLU A 48 -13.38 0.13 -41.59
CA GLU A 48 -11.97 -0.25 -41.44
C GLU A 48 -11.04 0.67 -42.25
N MET A 49 -11.41 0.98 -43.48
CA MET A 49 -10.65 1.90 -44.33
C MET A 49 -10.54 3.30 -43.72
N LEU A 50 -11.61 3.80 -43.10
CA LEU A 50 -11.60 5.10 -42.41
C LEU A 50 -10.63 5.10 -41.21
N PHE A 51 -10.62 4.01 -40.43
CA PHE A 51 -9.67 3.86 -39.33
C PHE A 51 -8.22 3.75 -39.82
N ARG A 52 -7.96 3.02 -40.91
CA ARG A 52 -6.62 2.91 -41.51
C ARG A 52 -6.09 4.24 -42.07
N GLN A 53 -6.98 5.14 -42.50
CA GLN A 53 -6.62 6.49 -42.96
C GLN A 53 -6.40 7.49 -41.81
N THR A 54 -6.76 7.13 -40.57
CA THR A 54 -6.61 8.04 -39.43
C THR A 54 -5.13 8.27 -39.15
N PRO A 55 -4.64 9.52 -39.14
CA PRO A 55 -3.23 9.81 -38.91
C PRO A 55 -2.81 9.33 -37.51
N LEU A 56 -1.62 8.75 -37.42
CA LEU A 56 -1.02 8.35 -36.15
C LEU A 56 -0.83 9.60 -35.28
N LEU A 57 -1.61 9.69 -34.20
CA LEU A 57 -1.47 10.75 -33.21
C LEU A 57 -0.20 10.49 -32.39
N MET A 58 0.85 11.24 -32.67
CA MET A 58 2.02 11.25 -31.82
C MET A 58 1.71 11.97 -30.51
N PRO A 59 2.20 11.47 -29.35
CA PRO A 59 2.08 12.22 -28.10
C PRO A 59 2.84 13.54 -28.21
N ALA A 60 2.39 14.55 -27.45
CA ALA A 60 3.10 15.81 -27.34
C ALA A 60 4.57 15.58 -26.92
N VAL A 61 5.48 16.40 -27.45
CA VAL A 61 6.94 16.26 -27.24
C VAL A 61 7.31 16.14 -25.76
N ASP A 62 6.60 16.85 -24.89
CA ASP A 62 6.89 16.87 -23.44
C ASP A 62 6.04 15.89 -22.62
N PHE A 63 5.33 14.95 -23.26
CA PHE A 63 4.46 14.00 -22.55
C PHE A 63 5.23 13.20 -21.51
N ALA A 64 6.40 12.67 -21.89
CA ALA A 64 7.24 11.88 -21.01
C ALA A 64 7.74 12.70 -19.82
N GLU A 65 8.19 13.93 -20.07
CA GLU A 65 8.69 14.82 -19.03
C GLU A 65 7.59 15.22 -18.04
N ARG A 66 6.41 15.63 -18.53
CA ARG A 66 5.26 15.98 -17.68
C ARG A 66 4.79 14.80 -16.84
N THR A 67 4.84 13.59 -17.40
CA THR A 67 4.45 12.36 -16.68
C THR A 67 5.48 12.01 -15.61
N LEU A 68 6.78 12.09 -15.92
CA LEU A 68 7.88 11.85 -14.99
C LEU A 68 7.91 12.87 -13.84
N ALA A 69 7.61 14.14 -14.11
CA ALA A 69 7.54 15.18 -13.10
C ALA A 69 6.41 14.95 -12.07
N ARG A 70 5.31 14.28 -12.48
CA ARG A 70 4.19 13.94 -11.61
C ARG A 70 4.40 12.65 -10.82
N LEU A 71 5.39 11.84 -11.17
CA LEU A 71 5.67 10.60 -10.47
C LEU A 71 6.27 10.91 -9.08
N PRO A 72 5.73 10.32 -8.00
CA PRO A 72 6.26 10.54 -6.67
C PRO A 72 7.72 10.12 -6.61
N ASN A 73 8.56 10.96 -6.01
CA ASN A 73 10.01 10.78 -5.95
C ASN A 73 10.39 9.52 -5.14
N ARG A 74 10.36 8.35 -5.80
CA ARG A 74 10.61 7.02 -5.19
C ARG A 74 12.00 6.92 -4.56
N ARG A 75 12.96 7.71 -5.04
CA ARG A 75 14.33 7.78 -4.49
C ARG A 75 14.33 8.43 -3.11
N ALA A 76 13.67 9.59 -2.96
CA ALA A 76 13.54 10.27 -1.68
C ALA A 76 12.83 9.39 -0.65
N ARG A 77 11.74 8.71 -1.05
CA ARG A 77 11.02 7.78 -0.17
C ARG A 77 11.88 6.59 0.28
N ARG A 78 12.67 5.99 -0.63
CA ARG A 78 13.60 4.90 -0.27
C ARG A 78 14.71 5.37 0.67
N MET A 79 15.26 6.56 0.44
CA MET A 79 16.27 7.13 1.34
C MET A 79 15.69 7.45 2.72
N ALA A 80 14.49 8.03 2.77
CA ALA A 80 13.80 8.32 4.03
C ALA A 80 13.48 7.05 4.82
N LEU A 81 12.97 6.00 4.16
CA LEU A 81 12.73 4.70 4.79
C LEU A 81 14.05 4.07 5.25
N GLY A 82 15.09 4.08 4.42
CA GLY A 82 16.41 3.56 4.79
C GLY A 82 17.00 4.28 6.00
N ALA A 83 16.88 5.61 6.07
CA ALA A 83 17.31 6.40 7.22
C ALA A 83 16.51 6.07 8.48
N LEU A 84 15.19 5.91 8.37
CA LEU A 84 14.32 5.54 9.50
C LEU A 84 14.68 4.15 10.06
N TYR A 85 14.82 3.15 9.17
CA TYR A 85 15.24 1.80 9.58
C TYR A 85 16.65 1.81 10.17
N GLY A 86 17.58 2.58 9.58
CA GLY A 86 18.92 2.75 10.11
C GLY A 86 18.93 3.35 11.51
N LEU A 87 18.14 4.39 11.75
CA LEU A 87 18.00 5.02 13.07
C LEU A 87 17.39 4.05 14.10
N MET A 88 16.35 3.31 13.71
CA MET A 88 15.68 2.33 14.57
C MET A 88 16.58 1.14 14.90
N LEU A 89 17.43 0.72 13.96
CA LEU A 89 18.41 -0.33 14.18
C LEU A 89 19.57 0.17 15.07
N LEU A 90 20.05 1.39 14.82
CA LEU A 90 21.09 2.02 15.60
C LEU A 90 20.64 2.25 17.06
N SER A 91 19.39 2.66 17.27
CA SER A 91 18.84 2.86 18.62
C SER A 91 18.73 1.58 19.43
N GLY A 92 18.65 0.40 18.80
CA GLY A 92 18.69 -0.89 19.49
C GLY A 92 20.10 -1.45 19.66
N ILE A 93 20.92 -1.39 18.61
CA ILE A 93 22.27 -2.00 18.62
C ILE A 93 23.23 -1.22 19.51
N VAL A 94 23.21 0.12 19.46
CA VAL A 94 24.13 0.96 20.25
C VAL A 94 24.01 0.71 21.75
N PRO A 95 22.81 0.76 22.39
CA PRO A 95 22.71 0.49 23.83
C PRO A 95 23.03 -0.97 24.17
N LEU A 96 22.76 -1.93 23.28
CA LEU A 96 23.13 -3.33 23.49
C LEU A 96 24.65 -3.51 23.52
N VAL A 97 25.36 -2.91 22.57
CA VAL A 97 26.82 -2.94 22.50
C VAL A 97 27.43 -2.22 23.70
N ILE A 98 26.90 -1.04 24.07
CA ILE A 98 27.33 -0.32 25.28
C ILE A 98 27.09 -1.16 26.53
N GLY A 99 25.91 -1.78 26.67
CA GLY A 99 25.58 -2.64 27.79
C GLY A 99 26.49 -3.85 27.90
N LEU A 100 26.78 -4.51 26.77
CA LEU A 100 27.71 -5.63 26.70
C LEU A 100 29.14 -5.21 27.05
N PHE A 101 29.58 -4.04 26.57
CA PHE A 101 30.89 -3.49 26.87
C PHE A 101 31.05 -3.19 28.37
N VAL A 102 30.06 -2.54 28.98
CA VAL A 102 30.04 -2.26 30.42
C VAL A 102 30.01 -3.57 31.21
N ALA A 103 29.14 -4.52 30.84
CA ALA A 103 29.08 -5.82 31.49
C ALA A 103 30.41 -6.57 31.42
N ALA A 104 31.06 -6.63 30.26
CA ALA A 104 32.36 -7.27 30.10
C ALA A 104 33.46 -6.57 30.91
N ARG A 105 33.47 -5.23 30.92
CA ARG A 105 34.50 -4.45 31.62
C ARG A 105 34.41 -4.57 33.14
N TYR A 106 33.19 -4.62 33.66
CA TYR A 106 32.92 -4.63 35.09
C TYR A 106 32.52 -6.02 35.63
N ALA A 107 32.39 -7.05 34.78
CA ALA A 107 32.16 -8.44 35.17
C ALA A 107 33.02 -8.92 36.35
N PRO A 108 34.35 -8.70 36.40
CA PRO A 108 35.19 -9.15 37.52
C PRO A 108 34.94 -8.38 38.83
N ILE A 109 34.30 -7.21 38.76
CA ILE A 109 33.91 -6.41 39.92
C ILE A 109 32.50 -6.82 40.38
N LEU A 110 31.58 -7.09 39.46
CA LEU A 110 30.22 -7.57 39.76
C LEU A 110 30.16 -9.01 40.27
N SER A 111 31.16 -9.84 39.99
CA SER A 111 31.22 -11.23 40.45
C SER A 111 31.65 -11.38 41.93
N ARG A 112 31.84 -10.28 42.67
CA ARG A 112 32.13 -10.35 44.11
C ARG A 112 30.84 -10.65 44.90
N PRO A 113 30.85 -11.68 45.79
CA PRO A 113 29.65 -12.14 46.49
C PRO A 113 29.02 -11.09 47.41
N GLU A 114 29.80 -10.14 47.89
CA GLU A 114 29.38 -9.06 48.79
C GLU A 114 28.45 -8.04 48.10
N LEU A 115 28.67 -7.79 46.81
CA LEU A 115 27.86 -6.87 46.00
C LEU A 115 26.55 -7.49 45.55
N LEU A 116 26.55 -8.80 45.25
CA LEU A 116 25.34 -9.54 44.86
C LEU A 116 24.28 -9.52 45.98
N GLY A 117 24.70 -9.66 47.24
CA GLY A 117 23.81 -9.54 48.40
C GLY A 117 23.21 -8.14 48.55
N GLY A 118 24.01 -7.08 48.33
CA GLY A 118 23.58 -5.69 48.38
C GLY A 118 22.63 -5.29 47.23
N ILE A 119 22.86 -5.84 46.04
CA ILE A 119 21.97 -5.63 44.89
C ILE A 119 20.63 -6.34 45.11
N TRP A 120 20.63 -7.56 45.65
CA TRP A 120 19.40 -8.30 45.94
C TRP A 120 18.55 -7.65 47.04
N SER A 121 19.19 -7.15 48.09
CA SER A 121 18.50 -6.39 49.15
C SER A 121 17.94 -5.06 48.62
N SER A 122 18.68 -4.37 47.75
CA SER A 122 18.22 -3.14 47.09
C SER A 122 17.07 -3.39 46.11
N ILE A 123 17.15 -4.44 45.29
CA ILE A 123 16.08 -4.84 44.34
C ILE A 123 14.82 -5.24 45.09
N SER A 124 14.93 -6.05 46.15
CA SER A 124 13.77 -6.44 46.95
C SER A 124 13.19 -5.30 47.78
N GLY A 125 14.02 -4.31 48.15
CA GLY A 125 13.58 -3.06 48.79
C GLY A 125 12.83 -2.15 47.83
N VAL A 126 13.39 -1.90 46.64
CA VAL A 126 12.73 -1.15 45.57
C VAL A 126 11.46 -1.85 45.12
N GLY A 127 11.47 -3.17 44.95
CA GLY A 127 10.30 -3.95 44.57
C GLY A 127 9.19 -3.87 45.62
N ARG A 128 9.51 -3.89 46.91
CA ARG A 128 8.52 -3.67 47.98
C ARG A 128 7.98 -2.24 47.98
N ALA A 129 8.84 -1.24 47.83
CA ALA A 129 8.41 0.16 47.72
C ALA A 129 7.51 0.38 46.50
N LEU A 130 7.87 -0.18 45.34
CA LEU A 130 7.07 -0.12 44.12
C LEU A 130 5.72 -0.84 44.31
N ALA A 131 5.72 -2.01 44.92
CA ALA A 131 4.50 -2.75 45.22
C ALA A 131 3.58 -1.99 46.17
N THR A 132 4.13 -1.30 47.19
CA THR A 132 3.34 -0.44 48.07
C THR A 132 2.80 0.80 47.36
N ILE A 133 3.59 1.42 46.47
CA ILE A 133 3.15 2.57 45.69
C ILE A 133 2.06 2.14 44.71
N ILE A 134 2.26 1.05 43.96
CA ILE A 134 1.29 0.50 43.00
C ILE A 134 0.02 0.07 43.73
N GLY A 135 0.13 -0.61 44.87
CA GLY A 135 -1.02 -1.00 45.69
C GLY A 135 -1.77 0.22 46.22
N ALA A 136 -1.07 1.24 46.71
CA ALA A 136 -1.67 2.50 47.13
C ALA A 136 -2.33 3.23 45.95
N LEU A 137 -1.69 3.26 44.79
CA LEU A 137 -2.22 3.91 43.58
C LEU A 137 -3.44 3.18 43.03
N LEU A 138 -3.45 1.84 43.02
CA LEU A 138 -4.60 1.02 42.59
C LEU A 138 -5.76 1.13 43.58
N SER A 139 -5.48 1.16 44.88
CA SER A 139 -6.52 1.35 45.90
C SER A 139 -7.10 2.77 45.85
N GLY A 140 -6.26 3.77 45.60
CA GLY A 140 -6.65 5.16 45.37
C GLY A 140 -7.41 5.35 44.06
N ALA A 141 -6.92 4.78 42.96
CA ALA A 141 -7.58 4.78 41.66
C ALA A 141 -8.93 4.06 41.74
N GLY A 142 -9.05 2.97 42.50
CA GLY A 142 -10.32 2.29 42.73
C GLY A 142 -11.36 3.19 43.41
N ARG A 143 -10.96 4.02 44.38
CA ARG A 143 -11.85 5.03 44.98
C ARG A 143 -12.16 6.19 44.03
N PHE A 144 -11.16 6.65 43.28
CA PHE A 144 -11.30 7.75 42.31
C PHE A 144 -12.22 7.37 41.13
N VAL A 145 -12.19 6.11 40.71
CA VAL A 145 -13.06 5.53 39.68
C VAL A 145 -14.53 5.52 40.13
N ILE A 146 -14.77 5.29 41.42
CA ILE A 146 -16.12 5.26 42.00
C ILE A 146 -16.65 6.68 42.24
N GLU A 147 -15.81 7.64 42.66
CA GLU A 147 -16.23 9.01 42.95
C GLU A 147 -16.35 9.92 41.71
N GLN A 148 -15.58 9.68 40.64
CA GLN A 148 -15.56 10.57 39.46
C GLN A 148 -15.63 9.81 38.12
N PRO A 149 -16.75 9.12 37.82
CA PRO A 149 -16.92 8.38 36.56
C PRO A 149 -16.81 9.27 35.31
N ALA A 150 -17.08 10.57 35.44
CA ALA A 150 -16.98 11.54 34.36
C ALA A 150 -15.55 11.71 33.81
N LEU A 151 -14.52 11.62 34.65
CA LEU A 151 -13.13 11.73 34.21
C LEU A 151 -12.68 10.53 33.38
N ILE A 152 -13.12 9.32 33.75
CA ILE A 152 -12.84 8.10 32.98
C ILE A 152 -13.53 8.15 31.63
N GLY A 153 -14.79 8.60 31.60
CA GLY A 153 -15.50 8.87 30.36
C GLY A 153 -14.73 9.85 29.47
N TRP A 154 -14.19 10.93 30.04
CA TRP A 154 -13.40 11.91 29.32
C TRP A 154 -12.08 11.33 28.77
N PHE A 155 -11.37 10.52 29.55
CA PHE A 155 -10.14 9.85 29.09
C PHE A 155 -10.41 8.84 27.96
N ILE A 156 -11.51 8.09 28.03
CA ILE A 156 -11.92 7.16 26.96
C ILE A 156 -12.28 7.94 25.69
N ILE A 157 -13.00 9.07 25.82
CA ILE A 157 -13.34 9.94 24.69
C ILE A 157 -12.07 10.53 24.07
N LEU A 158 -11.12 11.02 24.87
CA LEU A 158 -9.83 11.53 24.39
C LEU A 158 -9.01 10.44 23.69
N ALA A 159 -8.93 9.23 24.26
CA ALA A 159 -8.22 8.12 23.65
C ALA A 159 -8.87 7.70 22.32
N GLY A 160 -10.20 7.61 22.28
CA GLY A 160 -10.95 7.36 21.05
C GLY A 160 -10.75 8.44 20.00
N LEU A 161 -10.71 9.72 20.42
CA LEU A 161 -10.46 10.86 19.53
C LEU A 161 -9.05 10.80 18.92
N VAL A 162 -8.03 10.52 19.74
CA VAL A 162 -6.65 10.36 19.26
C VAL A 162 -6.53 9.19 18.28
N PHE A 163 -7.20 8.07 18.56
CA PHE A 163 -7.18 6.90 17.68
C PHE A 163 -7.92 7.16 16.35
N LEU A 164 -9.07 7.84 16.41
CA LEU A 164 -9.85 8.24 15.25
C LEU A 164 -9.03 9.19 14.35
N TRP A 165 -8.42 10.22 14.95
CA TRP A 165 -7.59 11.16 14.23
C TRP A 165 -6.31 10.52 13.68
N GLY A 166 -5.67 9.62 14.43
CA GLY A 166 -4.54 8.84 13.95
C GLY A 166 -4.88 7.98 12.73
N GLY A 167 -6.06 7.33 12.75
CA GLY A 167 -6.58 6.56 11.61
C GLY A 167 -6.92 7.42 10.39
N VAL A 168 -7.50 8.60 10.60
CA VAL A 168 -7.76 9.57 9.52
C VAL A 168 -6.46 10.10 8.93
N PHE A 169 -5.46 10.43 9.76
CA PHE A 169 -4.15 10.89 9.31
C PHE A 169 -3.43 9.81 8.48
N GLN A 170 -3.48 8.55 8.92
CA GLN A 170 -2.94 7.43 8.14
C GLN A 170 -3.66 7.27 6.79
N ARG A 171 -4.99 7.40 6.75
CA ARG A 171 -5.75 7.31 5.49
C ARG A 171 -5.44 8.46 4.55
N LEU A 172 -5.30 9.70 5.04
CA LEU A 172 -4.94 10.86 4.23
C LEU A 172 -3.51 10.76 3.68
N LEU A 173 -2.56 10.24 4.47
CA LEU A 173 -1.20 9.98 4.00
C LEU A 173 -1.12 8.80 3.00
N MET A 174 -2.08 7.87 3.06
CA MET A 174 -2.15 6.73 2.16
C MET A 174 -3.02 6.95 0.93
N GLN A 175 -3.80 8.04 0.84
CA GLN A 175 -4.51 8.37 -0.38
C GLN A 175 -3.50 8.83 -1.44
N PRO A 176 -3.29 8.06 -2.53
CA PRO A 176 -2.59 8.59 -3.67
C PRO A 176 -3.41 9.78 -4.17
N VAL A 177 -2.75 10.91 -4.40
CA VAL A 177 -3.37 12.08 -5.03
C VAL A 177 -3.94 11.62 -6.37
N GLU A 178 -5.25 11.36 -6.42
CA GLU A 178 -5.98 11.29 -7.68
C GLU A 178 -5.93 12.69 -8.26
N VAL A 179 -4.96 12.91 -9.13
CA VAL A 179 -4.88 14.11 -9.95
C VAL A 179 -6.12 14.08 -10.84
N ALA A 180 -7.17 14.74 -10.38
CA ALA A 180 -8.33 15.10 -11.18
C ALA A 180 -7.83 15.96 -12.35
N SER A 181 -7.50 15.30 -13.47
CA SER A 181 -7.29 15.98 -14.74
C SER A 181 -8.66 16.36 -15.30
N ARG A 182 -9.14 17.52 -14.86
CA ARG A 182 -10.20 18.25 -15.54
C ARG A 182 -9.55 19.36 -16.35
N ASN A 183 -9.85 19.33 -17.66
CA ASN A 183 -9.45 20.22 -18.77
C ASN A 183 -8.14 19.89 -19.46
#